data_AF-A0A368DLQ2-F1
#
_entry.id   AF-A0A368DLQ2-F1
#
_cell.length_a   1.000
_cell.length_b   1.000
_cell.length_c   1.000
_cell.angle_alpha   90.00
_cell.angle_beta   90.00
_cell.angle_gamma   90.00
#
_symmetry.space_group_name_H-M   'P 1'
#
loop_
_entity.id
_entity.type
_entity.pdbx_description
1 polymer ?
#
loop_
_entity_poly.entity_id
_entity_poly.type
_entity_poly.pdbx_seq_one_letter_code
_entity_poly.pdbx_strand_id
1 'polypeptide(L)'
;MKKNKFPIPENVLELLFGLGAAVVIIGALLKITHSEFIFSGNTWLSAGLITEAIIFSITGLRGFITLRDSSPVVSDDDVTDLSGVAQEAQALKLAYQNATSQLEALGTNLTNAVSATGTLEVPTDLPENMSSLNSNVAQTNQALAELADAYNATKEAVATEPKAHGQVVENMDALQSELASLKQIINELNTKYADILGAMKN
;
A
#
# COMPACT_ATOMS: atom_id res chain seq x y z
N MET A 1 2.24 57.15 -22.99
CA MET A 1 0.84 57.16 -23.50
C MET A 1 -0.06 56.62 -22.40
N LYS A 2 -1.26 57.20 -22.23
CA LYS A 2 -2.15 57.05 -21.06
C LYS A 2 -2.36 55.57 -20.65
N LYS A 3 -1.97 55.23 -19.42
CA LYS A 3 -2.33 53.95 -18.78
C LYS A 3 -3.84 53.99 -18.53
N ASN A 4 -4.62 53.35 -19.39
CA ASN A 4 -6.04 53.14 -19.14
C ASN A 4 -6.17 52.07 -18.03
N LYS A 5 -5.93 52.49 -16.77
CA LYS A 5 -6.22 51.68 -15.60
C LYS A 5 -7.74 51.48 -15.57
N PHE A 6 -8.16 50.23 -15.72
CA PHE A 6 -9.57 49.88 -15.58
C PHE A 6 -10.03 50.30 -14.17
N PRO A 7 -11.17 51.00 -14.02
CA PRO A 7 -11.47 51.78 -12.81
C PRO A 7 -11.99 50.95 -11.62
N ILE A 8 -11.96 49.62 -11.67
CA ILE A 8 -12.60 48.75 -10.66
C ILE A 8 -11.53 47.88 -9.98
N PRO A 9 -11.31 48.02 -8.66
CA PRO A 9 -10.37 47.19 -7.91
C PRO A 9 -10.88 45.75 -7.72
N GLU A 10 -9.97 44.78 -7.66
CA GLU A 10 -10.24 43.31 -7.61
C GLU A 10 -11.23 42.95 -6.48
N ASN A 11 -11.02 43.50 -5.29
CA ASN A 11 -11.83 43.22 -4.09
C ASN A 11 -13.30 43.67 -4.25
N VAL A 12 -13.54 44.73 -5.03
CA VAL A 12 -14.90 45.20 -5.33
C VAL A 12 -15.57 44.28 -6.35
N LEU A 13 -14.79 43.67 -7.25
CA LEU A 13 -15.30 42.73 -8.24
C LEU A 13 -15.74 41.41 -7.60
N GLU A 14 -14.94 40.87 -6.67
CA GLU A 14 -15.31 39.68 -5.87
C GLU A 14 -16.57 39.92 -5.04
N LEU A 15 -16.70 41.10 -4.44
CA LEU A 15 -17.92 41.50 -3.73
C LEU A 15 -19.12 41.60 -4.67
N LEU A 16 -18.95 42.14 -5.88
CA LEU A 16 -20.01 42.24 -6.89
C LEU A 16 -20.45 40.86 -7.40
N PHE A 17 -19.53 39.90 -7.55
CA PHE A 17 -19.88 38.51 -7.88
C PHE A 17 -20.72 37.87 -6.76
N GLY A 18 -20.30 38.02 -5.51
CA GLY A 18 -21.05 37.51 -4.36
C GLY A 18 -22.45 38.14 -4.26
N LEU A 19 -22.53 39.45 -4.49
CA LEU A 19 -23.79 40.19 -4.42
C LEU A 19 -24.72 39.88 -5.61
N GLY A 20 -24.18 39.73 -6.82
CA GLY A 20 -24.92 39.31 -8.02
C GLY A 20 -25.52 37.91 -7.86
N ALA A 21 -24.71 36.95 -7.41
CA ALA A 21 -25.14 35.59 -7.14
C ALA A 21 -26.24 35.53 -6.06
N ALA A 22 -26.12 36.32 -4.99
CA ALA A 22 -27.13 36.39 -3.94
C ALA A 22 -28.50 36.83 -4.48
N VAL A 23 -28.54 37.84 -5.35
CA VAL A 23 -29.78 38.32 -5.97
C VAL A 23 -30.42 37.26 -6.88
N VAL A 24 -29.61 36.52 -7.65
CA VAL A 24 -30.09 35.41 -8.49
C VAL A 24 -30.70 34.28 -7.66
N ILE A 25 -30.02 33.89 -6.56
CA ILE A 25 -30.50 32.83 -5.67
C ILE A 25 -31.83 33.21 -5.02
N ILE A 26 -31.97 34.47 -4.57
CA ILE A 26 -33.23 34.99 -4.02
C ILE A 26 -34.34 34.97 -5.08
N GLY A 27 -34.05 35.41 -6.31
CA GLY A 27 -35.03 35.37 -7.41
C GLY A 27 -35.46 33.95 -7.77
N ALA A 28 -34.54 33.00 -7.81
CA ALA A 28 -34.83 31.58 -8.06
C ALA A 28 -35.68 30.97 -6.92
N LEU A 29 -35.35 31.30 -5.68
CA LEU A 29 -36.11 30.86 -4.50
C LEU A 29 -37.56 31.37 -4.54
N LEU A 30 -37.77 32.65 -4.82
CA LEU A 30 -39.11 33.24 -4.95
C LEU A 30 -39.90 32.62 -6.11
N LYS A 31 -39.22 32.33 -7.23
CA LYS A 31 -39.85 31.67 -8.39
C LYS A 31 -40.32 30.23 -8.08
N ILE A 32 -39.56 29.46 -7.31
CA ILE A 32 -39.92 28.08 -6.94
C ILE A 32 -41.01 28.06 -5.85
N THR A 33 -40.91 28.96 -4.87
CA THR A 33 -41.86 29.03 -3.75
C THR A 33 -43.19 29.70 -4.10
N HIS A 34 -43.33 30.22 -5.34
CA HIS A 34 -44.48 31.01 -5.79
C HIS A 34 -44.83 32.16 -4.83
N SER A 35 -43.82 32.66 -4.12
CA SER A 35 -43.96 33.71 -3.11
C SER A 35 -43.54 35.04 -3.73
N GLU A 36 -44.31 36.09 -3.45
CA GLU A 36 -44.02 37.44 -3.94
C GLU A 36 -43.43 38.27 -2.79
N PHE A 37 -42.19 38.72 -2.98
CA PHE A 37 -41.53 39.64 -2.04
C PHE A 37 -41.24 40.95 -2.76
N ILE A 38 -42.08 41.96 -2.52
CA ILE A 38 -42.06 43.31 -3.12
C ILE A 38 -42.32 43.31 -4.64
N PHE A 39 -41.76 42.37 -5.39
CA PHE A 39 -41.96 42.12 -6.81
C PHE A 39 -42.17 40.63 -7.07
N SER A 40 -42.67 40.29 -8.26
CA SER A 40 -42.83 38.88 -8.67
C SER A 40 -41.47 38.16 -8.72
N GLY A 41 -41.47 36.86 -8.41
CA GLY A 41 -40.25 36.02 -8.49
C GLY A 41 -39.61 36.01 -9.88
N ASN A 42 -40.41 36.18 -10.95
CA ASN A 42 -39.88 36.30 -12.30
C ASN A 42 -39.12 37.62 -12.52
N THR A 43 -39.60 38.72 -11.94
CA THR A 43 -38.91 40.02 -12.00
C THR A 43 -37.58 39.98 -11.24
N TRP A 44 -37.56 39.39 -10.04
CA TRP A 44 -36.33 39.20 -9.25
C TRP A 44 -35.32 38.30 -9.96
N LEU A 45 -35.79 37.19 -10.54
CA LEU A 45 -34.92 36.29 -11.29
C LEU A 45 -34.36 36.96 -12.56
N SER A 46 -35.19 37.67 -13.32
CA SER A 46 -34.73 38.40 -14.51
C SER A 46 -33.73 39.49 -14.14
N ALA A 47 -33.96 40.24 -13.07
CA ALA A 47 -33.02 41.25 -12.60
C ALA A 47 -31.67 40.63 -12.20
N GLY A 48 -31.69 39.54 -11.42
CA GLY A 48 -30.47 38.83 -11.03
C GLY A 48 -29.69 38.30 -12.23
N LEU A 49 -30.37 37.65 -13.19
CA LEU A 49 -29.71 37.09 -14.38
C LEU A 49 -29.13 38.19 -15.29
N ILE A 50 -29.79 39.34 -15.39
CA ILE A 50 -29.25 40.50 -16.13
C ILE A 50 -28.02 41.07 -15.41
N THR A 51 -28.06 41.18 -14.08
CA THR A 51 -26.90 41.62 -13.27
C THR A 51 -25.72 40.67 -13.47
N GLU A 52 -25.91 39.35 -13.42
CA GLU A 52 -24.87 38.35 -13.69
C GLU A 52 -24.32 38.47 -15.12
N ALA A 53 -25.19 38.63 -16.13
CA ALA A 53 -24.74 38.77 -17.51
C ALA A 53 -23.85 40.01 -17.70
N ILE A 54 -24.13 41.11 -17.00
CA ILE A 54 -23.32 42.33 -17.05
C ILE A 54 -21.97 42.11 -16.36
N ILE A 55 -21.97 41.52 -15.16
CA ILE A 55 -20.74 41.23 -14.42
C ILE A 55 -19.84 40.31 -15.25
N PHE A 56 -20.38 39.22 -15.80
CA PHE A 56 -19.64 38.27 -16.63
C PHE A 56 -19.09 38.90 -17.92
N SER A 57 -19.82 39.84 -18.52
CA SER A 57 -19.36 40.56 -19.71
C SER A 57 -18.18 41.49 -19.40
N ILE A 58 -18.23 42.20 -18.27
CA ILE A 58 -17.15 43.11 -17.84
C ILE A 58 -15.90 42.31 -17.49
N THR A 59 -16.04 41.18 -16.80
CA THR A 59 -14.92 40.33 -16.38
C THR A 59 -14.31 39.58 -17.56
N GLY A 60 -15.14 39.07 -18.47
CA GLY A 60 -14.69 38.45 -19.71
C GLY A 60 -13.92 39.42 -20.61
N LEU A 61 -14.40 40.67 -20.75
CA LEU A 61 -13.70 41.70 -21.52
C LEU A 61 -12.39 42.14 -20.86
N ARG A 62 -12.36 42.28 -19.52
CA ARG A 62 -11.12 42.53 -18.78
C ARG A 62 -10.11 41.41 -19.02
N GLY A 63 -10.51 40.16 -18.79
CA GLY A 63 -9.67 38.98 -19.01
C GLY A 63 -9.11 38.88 -20.42
N PHE A 64 -9.95 39.15 -21.43
CA PHE A 64 -9.53 39.17 -22.84
C PHE A 64 -8.48 40.25 -23.13
N ILE A 65 -8.64 41.46 -22.60
CA ILE A 65 -7.70 42.57 -22.81
C ILE A 65 -6.39 42.33 -22.05
N THR A 66 -6.44 41.86 -20.80
CA THR A 66 -5.24 41.58 -19.99
C THR A 66 -4.39 40.46 -20.57
N LEU A 67 -5.02 39.43 -21.15
CA LEU A 67 -4.31 38.35 -21.84
C LEU A 67 -3.70 38.82 -23.18
N ARG A 68 -4.31 39.81 -23.84
CA ARG A 68 -3.82 40.34 -25.13
C ARG A 68 -2.67 41.34 -25.00
N ASP A 69 -2.57 42.05 -23.88
CA ASP A 69 -1.51 43.03 -23.60
C ASP A 69 -0.28 42.44 -22.88
N SER A 70 -0.20 41.11 -22.74
CA SER A 70 0.94 40.41 -22.11
C SER A 70 2.18 40.37 -23.03
N SER A 71 2.80 41.54 -23.22
CA SER A 71 4.26 41.67 -23.33
C SER A 71 4.77 42.06 -21.94
N PRO A 72 5.81 41.41 -21.39
CA PRO A 72 6.14 41.52 -19.98
C PRO A 72 6.77 42.88 -19.69
N VAL A 73 5.95 43.85 -19.27
CA VAL A 73 6.45 45.06 -18.62
C VAL A 73 5.74 45.18 -17.28
N VAL A 74 6.40 44.60 -16.28
CA VAL A 74 6.06 44.71 -14.86
C VAL A 74 6.14 46.20 -14.48
N SER A 75 5.05 46.76 -13.96
CA SER A 75 5.07 48.06 -13.27
C SER A 75 5.07 47.79 -11.76
N ASP A 76 6.02 48.41 -11.08
CA ASP A 76 6.64 48.03 -9.81
C ASP A 76 5.87 48.42 -8.53
N ASP A 77 4.53 48.55 -8.55
CA ASP A 77 3.85 49.26 -7.45
C ASP A 77 2.59 48.63 -6.85
N ASP A 78 2.16 47.43 -7.26
CA ASP A 78 1.08 46.74 -6.52
C ASP A 78 0.95 45.27 -6.94
N VAL A 79 1.99 44.47 -6.70
CA VAL A 79 1.88 43.01 -6.76
C VAL A 79 1.62 42.54 -5.34
N THR A 80 0.35 42.53 -4.94
CA THR A 80 -0.11 41.62 -3.87
C THR A 80 0.48 40.25 -4.16
N ASP A 81 1.35 39.82 -3.24
CA ASP A 81 2.09 38.56 -3.15
C ASP A 81 1.53 37.39 -3.97
N LEU A 82 1.75 37.44 -5.29
CA LEU A 82 1.52 36.33 -6.22
C LEU A 82 2.77 35.44 -6.31
N SER A 83 3.89 35.88 -5.71
CA SER A 83 5.10 35.10 -5.50
C SER A 83 4.84 33.87 -4.64
N GLY A 84 4.05 33.99 -3.56
CA GLY A 84 3.66 32.87 -2.71
C GLY A 84 2.87 31.80 -3.46
N VAL A 85 1.85 32.18 -4.23
CA VAL A 85 1.01 31.24 -5.00
C VAL A 85 1.79 30.61 -6.17
N ALA A 86 2.64 31.38 -6.85
CA ALA A 86 3.50 30.85 -7.90
C ALA A 86 4.59 29.90 -7.34
N GLN A 87 5.16 30.20 -6.17
CA GLN A 87 6.10 29.32 -5.48
C GLN A 87 5.42 28.06 -4.94
N GLU A 88 4.22 28.16 -4.36
CA GLU A 88 3.45 27.02 -3.88
C GLU A 88 3.03 26.10 -5.04
N ALA A 89 2.60 26.66 -6.17
CA ALA A 89 2.29 25.89 -7.37
C ALA A 89 3.53 25.18 -7.94
N GLN A 90 4.70 25.84 -7.90
CA GLN A 90 5.96 25.21 -8.28
C GLN A 90 6.38 24.10 -7.31
N ALA A 91 6.25 24.34 -6.00
CA ALA A 91 6.54 23.36 -4.96
C ALA A 91 5.63 22.14 -5.08
N LEU A 92 4.35 22.34 -5.36
CA LEU A 92 3.38 21.27 -5.59
C LEU A 92 3.70 20.48 -6.86
N LYS A 93 4.09 21.16 -7.96
CA LYS A 93 4.55 20.50 -9.19
C LYS A 93 5.82 19.68 -8.96
N LEU A 94 6.75 20.18 -8.15
CA LEU A 94 7.96 19.44 -7.76
C LEU A 94 7.61 18.23 -6.88
N ALA A 95 6.72 18.39 -5.90
CA ALA A 95 6.26 17.29 -5.05
C ALA A 95 5.56 16.20 -5.87
N TYR A 96 4.73 16.58 -6.84
CA TYR A 96 4.06 15.63 -7.72
C TYR A 96 5.03 14.85 -8.61
N GLN A 97 6.02 15.54 -9.21
CA GLN A 97 7.07 14.88 -9.99
C GLN A 97 7.91 13.93 -9.14
N ASN A 98 8.22 14.33 -7.90
CA ASN A 98 8.99 13.51 -6.96
C ASN A 98 8.17 12.28 -6.52
N ALA A 99 6.88 12.45 -6.23
CA ALA A 99 5.97 11.34 -5.91
C ALA A 99 5.83 10.37 -7.10
N THR A 100 5.76 10.88 -8.33
CA THR A 100 5.69 10.06 -9.55
C THR A 100 6.98 9.24 -9.72
N SER A 101 8.14 9.88 -9.57
CA SER A 101 9.43 9.20 -9.62
C SER A 101 9.59 8.14 -8.53
N GLN A 102 9.11 8.41 -7.32
CA GLN A 102 9.09 7.43 -6.22
C GLN A 102 8.15 6.25 -6.50
N LEU A 103 6.99 6.48 -7.13
CA LEU A 103 6.07 5.41 -7.52
C LEU A 103 6.65 4.54 -8.65
N GLU A 104 7.33 5.13 -9.63
CA GLU A 104 8.04 4.39 -10.67
C GLU A 104 9.21 3.56 -10.09
N ALA A 105 9.97 4.15 -9.18
CA ALA A 105 11.02 3.45 -8.44
C ALA A 105 10.43 2.31 -7.60
N LEU A 106 9.31 2.53 -6.92
CA LEU A 106 8.61 1.49 -6.15
C LEU A 106 8.11 0.37 -7.07
N GLY A 107 7.50 0.70 -8.22
CA GLY A 107 7.06 -0.28 -9.20
C GLY A 107 8.22 -1.12 -9.75
N THR A 108 9.36 -0.49 -10.01
CA THR A 108 10.60 -1.17 -10.43
C THR A 108 11.13 -2.07 -9.32
N ASN A 109 11.19 -1.58 -8.08
CA ASN A 109 11.62 -2.38 -6.93
C ASN A 109 10.67 -3.55 -6.66
N LEU A 110 9.35 -3.35 -6.80
CA LEU A 110 8.36 -4.41 -6.64
C LEU A 110 8.49 -5.45 -7.76
N THR A 111 8.72 -5.02 -9.00
CA THR A 111 8.97 -5.91 -10.15
C THR A 111 10.25 -6.71 -9.94
N ASN A 112 11.33 -6.06 -9.47
CA ASN A 112 12.58 -6.72 -9.14
C ASN A 112 12.41 -7.68 -7.96
N ALA A 113 11.64 -7.32 -6.94
CA ALA A 113 11.35 -8.18 -5.79
C ALA A 113 10.52 -9.39 -6.21
N VAL A 114 9.44 -9.19 -6.99
CA VAL A 114 8.61 -10.26 -7.54
C VAL A 114 9.44 -11.19 -8.42
N SER A 115 10.30 -10.63 -9.27
CA SER A 115 11.20 -11.42 -10.13
C SER A 115 12.21 -12.21 -9.29
N ALA A 116 12.85 -11.59 -8.29
CA ALA A 116 13.76 -12.25 -7.37
C ALA A 116 13.07 -13.37 -6.59
N THR A 117 11.83 -13.16 -6.15
CA THR A 117 11.03 -14.21 -5.49
C THR A 117 10.51 -15.27 -6.44
N GLY A 118 10.27 -14.94 -7.72
CA GLY A 118 9.92 -15.91 -8.75
C GLY A 118 11.11 -16.77 -9.20
N THR A 119 12.33 -16.23 -9.08
CA THR A 119 13.59 -16.97 -9.25
C THR A 119 14.06 -17.71 -8.00
N LEU A 120 13.35 -17.59 -6.87
CA LEU A 120 13.46 -18.59 -5.79
C LEU A 120 12.76 -19.87 -6.28
N GLU A 121 13.33 -20.48 -7.31
CA GLU A 121 12.93 -21.82 -7.74
C GLU A 121 13.27 -22.76 -6.59
N VAL A 122 12.23 -23.29 -5.95
CA VAL A 122 12.36 -24.50 -5.16
C VAL A 122 12.95 -25.54 -6.12
N PRO A 123 14.16 -26.10 -5.85
CA PRO A 123 14.78 -27.08 -6.73
C PRO A 123 13.75 -28.15 -7.07
N THR A 124 13.59 -28.48 -8.35
CA THR A 124 12.51 -29.37 -8.82
C THR A 124 12.57 -30.76 -8.21
N ASP A 125 13.77 -31.15 -7.77
CA ASP A 125 14.08 -32.38 -7.05
C ASP A 125 13.86 -32.28 -5.53
N LEU A 126 13.68 -31.08 -4.96
CA LEU A 126 13.51 -30.92 -3.51
C LEU A 126 12.28 -31.67 -2.96
N PRO A 127 11.10 -31.67 -3.59
CA PRO A 127 9.96 -32.47 -3.11
C PRO A 127 10.24 -33.98 -3.14
N GLU A 128 10.94 -34.46 -4.17
CA GLU A 128 11.29 -35.88 -4.32
C GLU A 128 12.38 -36.30 -3.31
N ASN A 129 13.43 -35.49 -3.16
CA ASN A 129 14.47 -35.66 -2.15
C ASN A 129 13.89 -35.63 -0.72
N MET A 130 12.93 -34.74 -0.46
CA MET A 130 12.25 -34.64 0.83
C MET A 130 11.40 -35.88 1.13
N SER A 131 10.67 -36.37 0.13
CA SER A 131 9.89 -37.61 0.23
C SER A 131 10.79 -38.83 0.45
N SER A 132 11.91 -38.91 -0.27
CA SER A 132 12.91 -39.98 -0.13
C SER A 132 13.56 -39.96 1.25
N LEU A 133 13.93 -38.77 1.74
CA LEU A 133 14.49 -38.60 3.08
C LEU A 133 13.49 -39.03 4.17
N ASN A 134 12.22 -38.61 4.08
CA ASN A 134 11.18 -39.04 5.01
C ASN A 134 10.98 -40.57 4.99
N SER A 135 11.05 -41.20 3.81
CA SER A 135 11.00 -42.67 3.67
C SER A 135 12.21 -43.35 4.33
N ASN A 136 13.43 -42.86 4.07
CA ASN A 136 14.66 -43.38 4.68
C ASN A 136 14.64 -43.24 6.20
N VAL A 137 14.12 -42.11 6.69
CA VAL A 137 13.95 -41.86 8.11
C VAL A 137 12.93 -42.82 8.73
N ALA A 138 11.79 -43.05 8.08
CA ALA A 138 10.82 -44.04 8.53
C ALA A 138 11.40 -45.47 8.59
N GLN A 139 12.16 -45.88 7.57
CA GLN A 139 12.87 -47.15 7.57
C GLN A 139 13.91 -47.23 8.69
N THR A 140 14.64 -46.15 8.94
CA THR A 140 15.63 -46.09 10.04
C THR A 140 14.93 -46.23 11.40
N ASN A 141 13.77 -45.59 11.59
CA ASN A 141 12.98 -45.76 12.82
C ASN A 141 12.52 -47.21 13.02
N GLN A 142 12.14 -47.89 11.95
CA GLN A 142 11.76 -49.29 12.02
C GLN A 142 12.96 -50.19 12.37
N ALA A 143 14.09 -50.01 11.68
CA ALA A 143 15.32 -50.73 11.98
C ALA A 143 15.80 -50.47 13.42
N LEU A 144 15.63 -49.24 13.93
CA LEU A 144 15.97 -48.86 15.28
C LEU A 144 15.05 -49.52 16.32
N ALA A 145 13.76 -49.68 16.01
CA ALA A 145 12.82 -50.42 16.84
C ALA A 145 13.19 -51.91 16.90
N GLU A 146 13.48 -52.52 15.75
CA GLU A 146 13.93 -53.91 15.66
C GLU A 146 15.26 -54.12 16.42
N LEU A 147 16.19 -53.17 16.32
CA LEU A 147 17.43 -53.18 17.07
C LEU A 147 17.20 -53.08 18.58
N ALA A 148 16.29 -52.21 19.02
CA ALA A 148 15.93 -52.08 20.43
C ALA A 148 15.31 -53.38 20.97
N ASP A 149 14.47 -54.05 20.19
CA ASP A 149 13.87 -55.34 20.55
C ASP A 149 14.92 -56.45 20.64
N ALA A 150 15.81 -56.56 19.65
CA ALA A 150 16.91 -57.53 19.66
C ALA A 150 17.88 -57.29 20.83
N TYR A 151 18.14 -56.02 21.13
CA TYR A 151 18.95 -55.62 22.28
C TYR A 151 18.27 -56.01 23.60
N ASN A 152 16.95 -55.79 23.77
CA ASN A 152 16.22 -56.21 24.96
C ASN A 152 16.23 -57.73 25.14
N ALA A 153 16.01 -58.48 24.05
CA ALA A 153 16.08 -59.94 24.06
C ALA A 153 17.49 -60.45 24.43
N THR A 154 18.53 -59.77 23.94
CA THR A 154 19.92 -60.09 24.29
C THR A 154 20.21 -59.77 25.76
N LYS A 155 19.74 -58.62 26.27
CA LYS A 155 19.84 -58.25 27.68
C LYS A 155 19.19 -59.29 28.59
N GLU A 156 17.98 -59.74 28.24
CA GLU A 156 17.25 -60.76 28.99
C GLU A 156 17.96 -62.12 28.96
N ALA A 157 18.46 -62.55 27.79
CA ALA A 157 19.24 -63.77 27.65
C ALA A 157 20.55 -63.73 28.47
N VAL A 158 21.27 -62.61 28.42
CA VAL A 158 22.52 -62.39 29.18
C VAL A 158 22.25 -62.35 30.69
N ALA A 159 21.15 -61.74 31.14
CA ALA A 159 20.76 -61.72 32.55
C ALA A 159 20.45 -63.12 33.12
N THR A 160 20.04 -64.07 32.28
CA THR A 160 19.79 -65.47 32.69
C THR A 160 21.04 -66.35 32.76
N GLU A 161 22.21 -65.88 32.30
CA GLU A 161 23.48 -66.60 32.45
C GLU A 161 24.24 -66.15 33.74
N PRO A 162 24.56 -67.06 34.67
CA PRO A 162 25.24 -66.71 35.94
C PRO A 162 26.66 -66.14 35.82
N LYS A 163 27.20 -66.02 34.60
CA LYS A 163 28.55 -65.50 34.30
C LYS A 163 28.56 -64.14 33.60
N ALA A 164 27.41 -63.56 33.30
CA ALA A 164 27.33 -62.27 32.63
C ALA A 164 27.82 -61.12 33.53
N HIS A 165 28.89 -60.45 33.09
CA HIS A 165 29.52 -59.34 33.80
C HIS A 165 28.57 -58.13 33.87
N GLY A 166 28.35 -57.54 35.04
CA GLY A 166 27.43 -56.40 35.23
C GLY A 166 27.68 -55.20 34.31
N GLN A 167 28.94 -55.01 33.86
CA GLN A 167 29.31 -54.00 32.86
C GLN A 167 28.63 -54.21 31.49
N VAL A 168 28.32 -55.46 31.12
CA VAL A 168 27.59 -55.73 29.86
C VAL A 168 26.16 -55.24 29.98
N VAL A 169 25.50 -55.47 31.13
CA VAL A 169 24.12 -55.00 31.40
C VAL A 169 24.05 -53.48 31.54
N GLU A 170 25.11 -52.84 32.05
CA GLU A 170 25.20 -51.38 32.17
C GLU A 170 25.49 -50.69 30.81
N ASN A 171 26.43 -51.21 30.02
CA ASN A 171 26.73 -50.70 28.66
C ASN A 171 25.55 -50.90 27.71
N MET A 172 25.03 -52.13 27.73
CA MET A 172 23.63 -52.40 27.95
C MET A 172 22.69 -51.17 27.88
N ASP A 173 22.22 -50.79 29.07
CA ASP A 173 21.23 -49.75 29.33
C ASP A 173 21.62 -48.38 28.79
N ALA A 174 22.91 -48.05 28.77
CA ALA A 174 23.40 -46.83 28.14
C ALA A 174 23.07 -46.79 26.63
N LEU A 175 23.29 -47.91 25.92
CA LEU A 175 22.95 -48.03 24.51
C LEU A 175 21.43 -47.89 24.29
N GLN A 176 20.60 -48.52 25.13
CA GLN A 176 19.15 -48.40 25.03
C GLN A 176 18.69 -46.93 25.17
N SER A 177 19.30 -46.20 26.11
CA SER A 177 19.01 -44.78 26.31
C SER A 177 19.40 -43.95 25.07
N GLU A 178 20.53 -44.25 24.44
CA GLU A 178 20.94 -43.59 23.19
C GLU A 178 19.99 -43.92 22.02
N LEU A 179 19.54 -45.18 21.90
CA LEU A 179 18.57 -45.58 20.87
C LEU A 179 17.21 -44.89 21.09
N ALA A 180 16.78 -44.74 22.33
CA ALA A 180 15.55 -44.01 22.66
C ALA A 180 15.66 -42.52 22.28
N SER A 181 16.79 -41.88 22.61
CA SER A 181 17.09 -40.51 22.22
C SER A 181 17.13 -40.34 20.71
N LEU A 182 17.82 -41.25 20.00
CA LEU A 182 17.89 -41.25 18.55
C LEU A 182 16.50 -41.38 17.93
N LYS A 183 15.65 -42.30 18.43
CA LYS A 183 14.28 -42.47 17.96
C LYS A 183 13.45 -41.19 18.12
N GLN A 184 13.62 -40.48 19.23
CA GLN A 184 12.93 -39.21 19.45
C GLN A 184 13.38 -38.14 18.44
N ILE A 185 14.70 -37.95 18.27
CA ILE A 185 15.27 -37.00 17.32
C ILE A 185 14.77 -37.29 15.90
N ILE A 186 14.76 -38.57 15.52
CA ILE A 186 14.33 -39.00 14.20
C ILE A 186 12.84 -38.69 13.98
N ASN A 187 12.00 -38.91 14.98
CA ASN A 187 10.56 -38.60 14.90
C ASN A 187 10.30 -37.08 14.79
N GLU A 188 11.05 -36.28 15.54
CA GLU A 188 11.02 -34.81 15.43
C GLU A 188 11.45 -34.34 14.03
N LEU A 189 12.47 -35.00 13.45
CA LEU A 189 12.95 -34.71 12.10
C LEU A 189 11.88 -35.01 11.04
N ASN A 190 11.22 -36.17 11.13
CA ASN A 190 10.11 -36.54 10.24
C ASN A 190 8.96 -35.53 10.29
N THR A 191 8.60 -35.07 11.49
CA THR A 191 7.53 -34.08 11.67
C THR A 191 7.89 -32.77 10.96
N LYS A 192 9.12 -32.26 11.17
CA LYS A 192 9.60 -31.05 10.49
C LYS A 192 9.64 -31.19 8.96
N TYR A 193 10.00 -32.37 8.44
CA TYR A 193 10.01 -32.61 7.01
C TYR A 193 8.62 -32.69 6.40
N ALA A 194 7.67 -33.31 7.10
CA ALA A 194 6.27 -33.32 6.70
C ALA A 194 5.69 -31.89 6.66
N ASP A 195 6.02 -31.03 7.63
CA ASP A 195 5.60 -29.63 7.66
C ASP A 195 6.15 -28.83 6.47
N ILE A 196 7.45 -29.00 6.17
CA ILE A 196 8.10 -28.34 5.02
C ILE A 196 7.46 -28.81 3.70
N LEU A 197 7.18 -30.11 3.55
CA LEU A 197 6.52 -30.66 2.37
C LEU A 197 5.08 -30.14 2.22
N GLY A 198 4.36 -29.97 3.33
CA GLY A 198 3.01 -29.39 3.34
C GLY A 198 3.00 -27.91 2.98
N ALA A 199 3.99 -27.15 3.46
CA ALA A 199 4.16 -25.74 3.14
C ALA A 199 4.53 -25.49 1.67
N MET A 200 5.26 -26.42 1.02
CA MET A 200 5.60 -26.31 -0.42
C MET A 200 4.44 -26.65 -1.37
N LYS A 201 3.39 -27.33 -0.88
CA LYS A 201 2.24 -27.76 -1.69
C LYS A 201 1.09 -26.75 -1.73
N ASN A 202 1.07 -25.76 -0.85
CA ASN A 202 0.06 -24.70 -0.78
C ASN A 202 0.62 -23.37 -1.29
#